data_AF-A0A1I8BQY3-F1
#
_entry.id   AF-A0A1I8BQY3-F1
#
_cell.length_a   1.000
_cell.length_b   1.000
_cell.length_c   1.000
_cell.angle_alpha   90.00
_cell.angle_beta   90.00
_cell.angle_gamma   90.00
#
_symmetry.space_group_name_H-M   'P 1'
#
loop_
_entity.id
_entity.type
_entity.pdbx_description
1 polymer ?
#
loop_
_entity_poly.entity_id
_entity_poly.type
_entity_poly.pdbx_seq_one_letter_code
_entity_poly.pdbx_strand_id
1 'polypeptide(L)'
;MAMHQLKDRSTMYKARKNRELMELQDSHENKLLTMLTAPLRIGDCAGGHRLENRGKNRDVMVVPPDHARPYLQTLHGESKDYTYINAVEVDGFTRKAEFIVTEWPKQQTLDSFWTLVFDHNVHTVICLTYQPTDTKAMNTFPPFVHNKGKKNYGPFTIEVVNFQQYPGLCSYMVKLSKRVSF
;
A
#
# COMPACT_ATOMS: atom_id res chain seq x y z
N MET A 1 6.71 32.05 11.79
CA MET A 1 8.08 31.47 11.78
C MET A 1 8.26 30.31 10.78
N ALA A 2 7.29 29.43 10.53
CA ALA A 2 7.50 28.21 9.73
C ALA A 2 7.52 28.35 8.18
N MET A 3 6.74 29.27 7.60
CA MET A 3 6.62 29.40 6.12
C MET A 3 7.90 29.89 5.42
N HIS A 4 8.70 30.72 6.10
CA HIS A 4 9.98 31.21 5.57
C HIS A 4 10.99 30.06 5.44
N GLN A 5 11.07 29.18 6.44
CA GLN A 5 11.97 28.02 6.44
C GLN A 5 11.60 27.01 5.34
N LEU A 6 10.31 26.78 5.10
CA LEU A 6 9.84 25.94 3.99
C LEU A 6 10.18 26.55 2.62
N LYS A 7 10.04 27.86 2.49
CA LYS A 7 10.41 28.59 1.27
C LYS A 7 11.92 28.49 1.00
N ASP A 8 12.74 28.71 2.02
CA ASP A 8 14.20 28.56 1.91
C ASP A 8 14.59 27.14 1.51
N ARG A 9 14.03 26.13 2.19
CA ARG A 9 14.25 24.71 1.86
C ARG A 9 13.84 24.38 0.42
N SER A 10 12.71 24.91 -0.04
CA SER A 10 12.24 24.73 -1.44
C SER A 10 13.19 25.38 -2.45
N THR A 11 13.77 26.55 -2.14
CA THR A 11 14.72 27.22 -3.04
C THR A 11 16.04 26.47 -3.20
N MET A 12 16.43 25.66 -2.21
CA MET A 12 17.66 24.87 -2.29
C MET A 12 17.62 23.78 -3.38
N TYR A 13 16.44 23.31 -3.79
CA TYR A 13 16.32 22.34 -4.89
C TYR A 13 16.58 22.92 -6.30
N LYS A 14 16.72 24.26 -6.44
CA LYS A 14 16.92 24.91 -7.74
C LYS A 14 18.36 24.94 -8.23
N ALA A 15 19.33 24.90 -7.31
CA ALA A 15 20.76 24.96 -7.65
C ALA A 15 21.43 23.60 -7.40
N ARG A 16 22.18 23.09 -8.40
CA ARG A 16 22.81 21.75 -8.34
C ARG A 16 23.68 21.54 -7.10
N LYS A 17 24.51 22.52 -6.73
CA LYS A 17 25.38 22.45 -5.54
C LYS A 17 24.57 22.34 -4.24
N ASN A 18 23.43 23.04 -4.17
CA ASN A 18 22.54 22.98 -3.00
C ASN A 18 21.79 21.65 -2.93
N ARG A 19 21.51 21.03 -4.09
CA ARG A 19 20.93 19.69 -4.17
C ARG A 19 21.86 18.61 -3.62
N GLU A 20 23.14 18.62 -4.01
CA GLU A 20 24.14 17.66 -3.51
C GLU A 20 24.32 17.78 -1.98
N LEU A 21 24.36 19.01 -1.45
CA LEU A 21 24.42 19.25 -0.01
C LEU A 21 23.17 18.74 0.73
N MET A 22 21.99 18.90 0.12
CA MET A 22 20.73 18.44 0.67
C MET A 22 20.59 16.92 0.64
N GLU A 23 21.02 16.27 -0.43
CA GLU A 23 21.06 14.80 -0.52
C GLU A 23 22.00 14.21 0.55
N LEU A 24 23.13 14.87 0.85
CA LEU A 24 24.01 14.50 1.97
C LEU A 24 23.32 14.67 3.33
N GLN A 25 22.62 15.78 3.54
CA GLN A 25 21.86 16.03 4.76
C GLN A 25 20.74 14.99 4.95
N ASP A 26 19.92 14.75 3.92
CA ASP A 26 18.84 13.78 3.96
C ASP A 26 19.38 12.36 4.20
N SER A 27 20.52 12.00 3.61
CA SER A 27 21.20 10.72 3.86
C SER A 27 21.65 10.59 5.32
N HIS A 28 22.21 11.65 5.90
CA HIS A 28 22.60 11.69 7.30
C HIS A 28 21.39 11.56 8.23
N GLU A 29 20.33 12.34 7.98
CA GLU A 29 19.08 12.30 8.75
C GLU A 29 18.41 10.92 8.69
N ASN A 30 18.35 10.30 7.50
CA ASN A 30 17.81 8.95 7.34
C ASN A 30 18.62 7.89 8.12
N LYS A 31 19.95 8.03 8.15
CA LYS A 31 20.81 7.16 8.97
C LYS A 31 20.52 7.33 10.46
N LEU A 32 20.35 8.57 10.94
CA LEU A 32 19.97 8.84 12.32
C LEU A 32 18.61 8.22 12.67
N LEU A 33 17.60 8.40 11.82
CA LEU A 33 16.29 7.78 11.99
C LEU A 33 16.38 6.26 12.11
N THR A 34 17.21 5.64 11.27
CA THR A 34 17.41 4.18 11.29
C THR A 34 18.06 3.72 12.59
N MET A 35 19.00 4.49 13.15
CA MET A 35 19.64 4.15 14.44
C MET A 35 18.71 4.38 15.65
N LEU A 36 17.82 5.36 15.57
CA LEU A 36 16.90 5.70 16.66
C LEU A 36 15.61 4.87 16.63
N THR A 37 15.24 4.32 15.47
CA THR A 37 14.06 3.46 15.34
C THR A 37 14.39 2.07 15.84
N ALA A 38 13.66 1.58 16.84
CA ALA A 38 13.84 0.23 17.34
C ALA A 38 13.55 -0.78 16.20
N PRO A 39 14.45 -1.74 15.93
CA PRO A 39 14.20 -2.75 14.91
C PRO A 39 13.05 -3.66 15.36
N LEU A 40 12.14 -3.97 14.43
CA LEU A 40 11.10 -4.96 14.65
C LEU A 40 11.74 -6.35 14.76
N ARG A 41 11.33 -7.10 15.78
CA ARG A 41 11.74 -8.49 15.97
C ARG A 41 10.76 -9.41 15.26
N ILE A 42 11.18 -10.63 14.97
CA ILE A 42 10.31 -11.68 14.40
C ILE A 42 9.04 -11.88 15.26
N GLY A 43 9.17 -11.75 16.59
CA GLY A 43 8.05 -11.83 17.52
C GLY A 43 7.04 -10.69 17.40
N ASP A 44 7.49 -9.50 16.98
CA ASP A 44 6.59 -8.35 16.75
C ASP A 44 5.78 -8.53 15.44
N CYS A 45 6.26 -9.37 14.52
CA CYS A 45 5.64 -9.68 13.22
C CYS A 45 5.12 -11.14 13.16
N ALA A 46 4.81 -11.75 14.31
CA ALA A 46 4.52 -13.18 14.41
C ALA A 46 3.34 -13.60 13.51
N GLY A 47 2.29 -12.78 13.44
CA GLY A 47 1.10 -13.05 12.63
C GLY A 47 1.40 -13.26 11.14
N GLY A 48 2.33 -12.49 10.57
CA GLY A 48 2.73 -12.64 9.18
C GLY A 48 3.71 -13.77 8.91
N HIS A 49 4.41 -14.26 9.95
CA HIS A 49 5.29 -15.42 9.86
C HIS A 49 4.59 -16.77 10.12
N ARG A 50 3.29 -16.78 10.43
CA ARG A 50 2.48 -18.01 10.49
C ARG A 50 2.48 -18.74 9.15
N LEU A 51 2.47 -20.08 9.17
CA LEU A 51 2.62 -20.92 7.98
C LEU A 51 1.57 -20.59 6.90
N GLU A 52 0.34 -20.31 7.32
CA GLU A 52 -0.82 -19.92 6.51
C GLU A 52 -0.70 -18.51 5.90
N ASN A 53 0.16 -17.64 6.45
CA ASN A 53 0.30 -16.24 6.05
C ASN A 53 1.60 -15.95 5.29
N ARG A 54 2.65 -16.76 5.47
CA ARG A 54 3.94 -16.59 4.76
C ARG A 54 3.78 -16.46 3.24
N GLY A 55 2.89 -17.25 2.66
CA GLY A 55 2.62 -17.22 1.20
C GLY A 55 1.94 -15.94 0.71
N LYS A 56 1.39 -15.13 1.61
CA LYS A 56 0.68 -13.87 1.31
C LYS A 56 1.61 -12.65 1.26
N ASN A 57 2.84 -12.78 1.73
CA ASN A 57 3.85 -11.71 1.69
C ASN A 57 4.66 -11.79 0.38
N ARG A 58 5.08 -10.65 -0.16
CA ARG A 58 6.04 -10.61 -1.28
C ARG A 58 7.46 -10.94 -0.85
N ASP A 59 7.86 -10.43 0.31
CA ASP A 59 9.18 -10.65 0.88
C ASP A 59 9.02 -11.14 2.32
N VAL A 60 9.71 -12.22 2.67
CA VAL A 60 9.71 -12.78 4.02
C VAL A 60 10.37 -11.84 5.04
N MET A 61 11.20 -10.91 4.58
CA MET A 61 11.86 -9.91 5.42
C MET A 61 11.03 -8.64 5.60
N VAL A 62 9.95 -8.46 4.81
CA VAL A 62 9.08 -7.29 4.86
C VAL A 62 7.68 -7.72 5.28
N VAL A 63 7.49 -7.82 6.60
CA VAL A 63 6.28 -8.34 7.23
C VAL A 63 5.77 -7.30 8.23
N PRO A 64 4.46 -7.01 8.27
CA PRO A 64 3.94 -5.95 9.12
C PRO A 64 4.00 -6.38 10.60
N PRO A 65 4.30 -5.45 11.52
CA PRO A 65 4.18 -5.74 12.93
C PRO A 65 2.70 -5.88 13.32
N ASP A 66 2.42 -6.84 14.20
CA ASP A 66 1.06 -7.24 14.55
C ASP A 66 0.25 -6.09 15.18
N HIS A 67 0.91 -5.17 15.89
CA HIS A 67 0.26 -4.03 16.55
C HIS A 67 -0.18 -2.90 15.60
N ALA A 68 0.34 -2.86 14.37
CA ALA A 68 0.01 -1.84 13.38
C ALA A 68 -0.69 -2.41 12.15
N ARG A 69 -0.94 -3.72 12.11
CA ARG A 69 -1.52 -4.40 10.96
C ARG A 69 -3.05 -4.27 10.98
N PRO A 70 -3.69 -3.86 9.87
CA PRO A 70 -5.14 -3.89 9.76
C PRO A 70 -5.65 -5.34 9.71
N TYR A 71 -6.82 -5.57 10.30
CA TYR A 71 -7.51 -6.86 10.26
C TYR A 71 -8.61 -6.84 9.20
N LEU A 72 -8.70 -7.93 8.44
CA LEU A 72 -9.79 -8.15 7.50
C LEU A 72 -10.93 -8.90 8.19
N GLN A 73 -12.16 -8.43 8.02
CA GLN A 73 -13.36 -8.93 8.69
C GLN A 73 -14.30 -9.63 7.70
N THR A 74 -14.36 -9.16 6.45
CA THR A 74 -15.19 -9.79 5.44
C THR A 74 -14.53 -11.09 4.98
N LEU A 75 -15.28 -12.20 5.10
CA LEU A 75 -14.88 -13.50 4.56
C LEU A 75 -14.66 -13.38 3.04
N HIS A 76 -13.48 -13.77 2.59
CA HIS A 76 -13.08 -13.72 1.18
C HIS A 76 -12.12 -14.87 0.86
N GLY A 77 -12.15 -15.30 -0.40
CA GLY A 77 -11.32 -16.40 -0.89
C GLY A 77 -11.52 -17.72 -0.12
N GLU A 78 -10.60 -18.65 -0.32
CA GLU A 78 -10.62 -19.99 0.28
C GLU A 78 -9.61 -20.13 1.44
N SER A 79 -8.96 -19.03 1.85
CA SER A 79 -7.91 -19.09 2.87
C SER A 79 -8.48 -19.37 4.26
N LYS A 80 -7.85 -20.29 4.98
CA LYS A 80 -8.17 -20.58 6.39
C LYS A 80 -7.99 -19.37 7.31
N ASP A 81 -7.06 -18.47 6.99
CA ASP A 81 -6.87 -17.21 7.71
C ASP A 81 -7.15 -16.03 6.77
N TYR A 82 -8.42 -15.70 6.59
CA TYR A 82 -8.79 -14.52 5.79
C TYR A 82 -8.50 -13.21 6.52
N THR A 83 -8.06 -13.20 7.78
CA THR A 83 -7.89 -11.96 8.57
C THR A 83 -6.58 -11.23 8.30
N TYR A 84 -5.66 -11.88 7.58
CA TYR A 84 -4.31 -11.40 7.34
C TYR A 84 -4.12 -10.74 5.96
N ILE A 85 -3.45 -9.59 5.96
CA ILE A 85 -2.87 -8.93 4.79
C ILE A 85 -1.55 -8.25 5.17
N ASN A 86 -0.60 -8.19 4.24
CA ASN A 86 0.64 -7.43 4.40
C ASN A 86 0.40 -5.93 4.19
N ALA A 87 -0.07 -5.28 5.24
CA ALA A 87 -0.32 -3.85 5.29
C ALA A 87 -0.07 -3.31 6.71
N VAL A 88 0.09 -1.99 6.82
CA VAL A 88 0.20 -1.27 8.11
C VAL A 88 -0.67 -0.02 8.08
N GLU A 89 -1.32 0.26 9.20
CA GLU A 89 -1.95 1.55 9.49
C GLU A 89 -0.86 2.55 9.89
N VAL A 90 -0.92 3.74 9.30
CA VAL A 90 0.06 4.81 9.50
C VAL A 90 -0.67 6.07 9.91
N ASP A 91 -0.17 6.69 10.97
CA ASP A 91 -0.67 7.97 11.44
C ASP A 91 -0.36 9.07 10.42
N GLY A 92 -1.33 9.96 10.22
CA GLY A 92 -1.07 11.22 9.54
C GLY A 92 -0.72 12.32 10.54
N PHE A 93 -0.71 13.55 10.05
CA PHE A 93 -0.26 14.69 10.86
C PHE A 93 -1.21 15.00 12.02
N THR A 94 -2.52 14.82 11.82
CA THR A 94 -3.55 15.15 12.83
C THR A 94 -4.44 13.97 13.22
N ARG A 95 -4.40 12.87 12.47
CA ARG A 95 -5.29 11.72 12.66
C ARG A 95 -4.49 10.44 12.80
N LYS A 96 -4.86 9.63 13.80
CA LYS A 96 -4.36 8.26 13.95
C LYS A 96 -4.92 7.37 12.84
N ALA A 97 -4.13 6.39 12.39
CA ALA A 97 -4.51 5.43 11.33
C ALA A 97 -5.14 6.12 10.09
N GLU A 98 -4.55 7.25 9.67
CA GLU A 98 -5.07 8.05 8.55
C GLU A 98 -4.78 7.39 7.21
N PHE A 99 -3.67 6.65 7.11
CA PHE A 99 -3.25 5.98 5.91
C PHE A 99 -3.10 4.48 6.15
N ILE A 100 -3.30 3.70 5.09
CA ILE A 100 -2.92 2.29 5.06
C ILE A 100 -1.86 2.13 3.97
N VAL A 101 -0.70 1.61 4.35
CA VAL A 101 0.39 1.28 3.43
C VAL A 101 0.41 -0.22 3.25
N THR A 102 0.33 -0.69 2.00
CA THR A 102 0.31 -2.11 1.65
C THR A 102 1.29 -2.39 0.53
N GLU A 103 1.81 -3.62 0.47
CA GLU A 103 2.53 -4.09 -0.71
C GLU A 103 1.59 -4.19 -1.93
N TRP A 104 2.17 -4.28 -3.12
CA TRP A 104 1.41 -4.62 -4.32
C TRP A 104 0.78 -6.02 -4.13
N PRO A 105 -0.52 -6.23 -4.39
CA PRO A 105 -1.14 -7.53 -4.13
C PRO A 105 -0.56 -8.64 -5.01
N LYS A 106 -0.45 -9.85 -4.47
CA LYS A 106 -0.10 -11.05 -5.23
C LYS A 106 -1.36 -11.61 -5.89
N GLN A 107 -1.21 -12.54 -6.83
CA GLN A 107 -2.35 -13.14 -7.52
C GLN A 107 -3.36 -13.73 -6.50
N GLN A 108 -2.86 -14.44 -5.49
CA GLN A 108 -3.69 -15.04 -4.44
C GLN A 108 -4.18 -14.06 -3.35
N THR A 109 -3.73 -12.80 -3.34
CA THR A 109 -4.14 -11.80 -2.34
C THR A 109 -4.92 -10.62 -2.94
N LEU A 110 -5.29 -10.70 -4.23
CA LEU A 110 -6.15 -9.71 -4.89
C LEU A 110 -7.50 -9.53 -4.16
N ASP A 111 -8.09 -10.62 -3.70
CA ASP A 111 -9.34 -10.58 -2.94
C ASP A 111 -9.13 -9.91 -1.57
N SER A 112 -8.02 -10.21 -0.89
CA SER A 112 -7.65 -9.57 0.38
C SER A 112 -7.44 -8.06 0.22
N PHE A 113 -6.86 -7.61 -0.90
CA PHE A 113 -6.71 -6.19 -1.20
C PHE A 113 -8.06 -5.47 -1.32
N TRP A 114 -9.01 -6.02 -2.07
CA TRP A 114 -10.35 -5.40 -2.17
C TRP A 114 -11.15 -5.53 -0.88
N THR A 115 -10.89 -6.58 -0.09
CA THR A 115 -11.42 -6.72 1.27
C THR A 115 -10.90 -5.61 2.18
N LEU A 116 -9.59 -5.30 2.14
CA LEU A 116 -8.98 -4.19 2.87
C LEU A 116 -9.67 -2.87 2.52
N VAL A 117 -9.82 -2.60 1.21
CA VAL A 117 -10.46 -1.37 0.73
C VAL A 117 -11.89 -1.23 1.26
N PHE A 118 -12.65 -2.33 1.26
CA PHE A 118 -14.03 -2.34 1.74
C PHE A 118 -14.14 -2.22 3.26
N ASP A 119 -13.47 -3.11 4.01
CA ASP A 119 -13.61 -3.20 5.48
C ASP A 119 -13.10 -1.93 6.18
N HIS A 120 -12.08 -1.27 5.61
CA HIS A 120 -11.49 -0.05 6.16
C HIS A 120 -12.06 1.24 5.57
N ASN A 121 -13.17 1.16 4.80
CA ASN A 121 -13.82 2.31 4.17
C ASN A 121 -12.84 3.20 3.38
N VAL A 122 -11.96 2.57 2.59
CA VAL A 122 -10.97 3.29 1.77
C VAL A 122 -11.67 3.87 0.55
N HIS A 123 -11.62 5.20 0.43
CA HIS A 123 -12.22 5.93 -0.69
C HIS A 123 -11.22 6.29 -1.79
N THR A 124 -9.93 6.18 -1.53
CA THR A 124 -8.87 6.56 -2.47
C THR A 124 -7.70 5.61 -2.33
N VAL A 125 -7.30 5.02 -3.46
CA VAL A 125 -6.10 4.18 -3.57
C VAL A 125 -5.09 4.94 -4.40
N ILE A 126 -3.89 5.16 -3.84
CA ILE A 126 -2.78 5.82 -4.53
C ILE A 126 -1.73 4.76 -4.84
N CYS A 127 -1.45 4.57 -6.12
CA CYS A 127 -0.41 3.67 -6.59
C CYS A 127 0.85 4.48 -6.96
N LEU A 128 1.92 4.35 -6.18
CA LEU A 128 3.16 5.11 -6.35
C LEU A 128 4.12 4.49 -7.38
N THR A 129 3.73 3.37 -7.99
CA THR A 129 4.53 2.67 -9.00
C THR A 129 3.73 2.48 -10.30
N TYR A 130 4.44 2.30 -11.41
CA TYR A 130 3.80 1.99 -12.68
C TYR A 130 3.28 0.55 -12.69
N GLN A 131 2.12 0.35 -13.31
CA GLN A 131 1.66 -1.00 -13.65
C GLN A 131 2.64 -1.63 -14.64
N PRO A 132 3.10 -2.87 -14.40
CA PRO A 132 3.94 -3.53 -15.38
C PRO A 132 3.21 -3.76 -16.69
N THR A 133 3.90 -3.56 -17.80
CA THR A 133 3.33 -3.70 -19.15
C THR A 133 3.69 -5.02 -19.82
N ASP A 134 4.75 -5.69 -19.38
CA ASP A 134 5.15 -7.00 -19.90
C ASP A 134 4.53 -8.14 -19.09
N THR A 135 4.26 -9.26 -19.78
CA THR A 135 3.56 -10.42 -19.22
C THR A 135 4.27 -11.04 -18.01
N LYS A 136 5.61 -11.04 -18.00
CA LYS A 136 6.39 -11.66 -16.91
C LYS A 136 6.27 -10.83 -15.63
N ALA A 137 6.36 -9.51 -15.76
CA ALA A 137 6.20 -8.61 -14.64
C ALA A 137 4.74 -8.57 -14.15
N MET A 138 3.75 -8.67 -15.04
CA MET A 138 2.33 -8.79 -14.65
C MET A 138 2.04 -10.07 -13.85
N ASN A 139 2.71 -11.18 -14.14
CA ASN A 139 2.58 -12.40 -13.31
C ASN A 139 3.11 -12.19 -11.89
N THR A 140 4.12 -11.33 -11.74
CA THR A 140 4.70 -11.02 -10.42
C THR A 140 3.90 -9.94 -9.72
N PHE A 141 3.48 -8.89 -10.42
CA PHE A 141 2.75 -7.72 -9.94
C PHE A 141 1.44 -7.58 -10.73
N PRO A 142 0.43 -8.39 -10.41
CA PRO A 142 -0.81 -8.44 -11.18
C PRO A 142 -1.60 -7.14 -11.06
N PRO A 143 -2.28 -6.69 -12.11
CA PRO A 143 -3.16 -5.53 -12.03
C PRO A 143 -4.29 -5.82 -11.02
N PHE A 144 -4.39 -4.96 -10.01
CA PHE A 144 -5.44 -5.07 -8.99
C PHE A 144 -6.77 -4.45 -9.41
N VAL A 145 -6.76 -3.63 -10.46
CA VAL A 145 -7.95 -3.10 -11.13
C VAL A 145 -7.89 -3.46 -12.62
N HIS A 146 -9.00 -3.91 -13.18
CA HIS A 146 -9.16 -4.17 -14.61
C HIS A 146 -9.35 -2.87 -15.40
N ASN A 147 -9.17 -2.89 -16.71
CA ASN A 147 -9.17 -1.66 -17.50
C ASN A 147 -10.57 -1.07 -17.74
N LYS A 148 -11.60 -1.91 -17.94
CA LYS A 148 -12.97 -1.48 -18.27
C LYS A 148 -14.01 -2.52 -17.84
N GLY A 149 -15.22 -2.07 -17.55
CA GLY A 149 -16.36 -2.94 -17.29
C GLY A 149 -16.40 -3.44 -15.84
N LYS A 150 -16.93 -4.64 -15.63
CA LYS A 150 -17.12 -5.25 -14.31
C LYS A 150 -16.27 -6.50 -14.14
N LYS A 151 -15.65 -6.65 -12.99
CA LYS A 151 -14.92 -7.86 -12.61
C LYS A 151 -15.15 -8.19 -11.14
N ASN A 152 -15.16 -9.48 -10.83
CA ASN A 152 -15.29 -9.97 -9.47
C ASN A 152 -13.91 -10.23 -8.85
N TYR A 153 -13.77 -9.85 -7.59
CA TYR A 153 -12.62 -10.10 -6.72
C TYR A 153 -13.19 -10.60 -5.39
N GLY A 154 -13.11 -11.91 -5.15
CA GLY A 154 -13.80 -12.57 -4.05
C GLY A 154 -15.29 -12.21 -3.98
N PRO A 155 -15.79 -11.70 -2.82
CA PRO A 155 -17.19 -11.32 -2.66
C PRO A 155 -17.53 -9.95 -3.28
N PHE A 156 -16.58 -9.25 -3.89
CA PHE A 156 -16.77 -7.90 -4.42
C PHE A 156 -16.89 -7.89 -5.94
N THR A 157 -17.79 -7.05 -6.43
CA THR A 157 -17.84 -6.64 -7.84
C THR A 157 -17.28 -5.23 -7.94
N ILE A 158 -16.24 -5.08 -8.76
CA ILE A 158 -15.61 -3.80 -9.07
C ILE A 158 -16.03 -3.40 -10.48
N GLU A 159 -16.66 -2.24 -10.59
CA GLU A 159 -17.05 -1.62 -11.86
C GLU A 159 -16.17 -0.41 -12.13
N VAL A 160 -15.47 -0.40 -13.27
CA VAL A 160 -14.75 0.80 -13.72
C VAL A 160 -15.76 1.71 -14.40
N VAL A 161 -16.11 2.79 -13.72
CA VAL A 161 -17.05 3.81 -14.19
C VAL A 161 -16.36 4.79 -15.13
N ASN A 162 -15.13 5.17 -14.79
CA ASN A 162 -14.33 6.06 -15.61
C ASN A 162 -12.85 5.68 -15.54
N PHE A 163 -12.13 5.89 -16.64
CA PHE A 163 -10.69 5.74 -16.72
C PHE A 163 -10.11 6.93 -17.48
N GLN A 164 -9.11 7.58 -16.89
CA GLN A 164 -8.42 8.70 -17.50
C GLN A 164 -6.90 8.54 -17.36
N GLN A 165 -6.21 8.64 -18.49
CA GLN A 165 -4.75 8.63 -18.56
C GLN A 165 -4.23 10.06 -18.70
N TYR A 166 -3.29 10.43 -17.86
CA TYR A 166 -2.54 11.68 -17.95
C TYR A 166 -1.04 11.37 -18.12
N PRO A 167 -0.21 12.37 -18.49
CA PRO A 167 1.24 12.22 -18.44
C PRO A 167 1.71 11.90 -17.01
N GLY A 168 2.26 10.71 -16.80
CA GLY A 168 2.82 10.27 -15.52
C GLY A 168 1.83 9.72 -14.49
N LEU A 169 0.51 9.72 -14.75
CA LEU A 169 -0.47 9.08 -13.85
C LEU A 169 -1.71 8.59 -14.60
N CYS A 170 -2.36 7.57 -14.05
CA CYS A 170 -3.68 7.13 -14.47
C CYS A 170 -4.68 7.25 -13.31
N SER A 171 -5.94 7.49 -13.65
CA SER A 171 -7.04 7.63 -12.69
C SER A 171 -8.16 6.66 -13.06
N TYR A 172 -8.61 5.88 -12.08
CA TYR A 172 -9.75 4.97 -12.19
C TYR A 172 -10.82 5.44 -11.21
N MET A 173 -12.02 5.72 -11.72
CA MET A 173 -13.21 5.85 -10.87
C MET A 173 -13.89 4.49 -10.82
N VAL A 174 -13.91 3.90 -9.64
CA VAL A 174 -14.45 2.55 -9.42
C VAL A 174 -15.67 2.59 -8.52
N LYS A 175 -16.68 1.80 -8.87
CA LYS A 175 -17.78 1.45 -7.98
C LYS A 175 -17.51 0.06 -7.42
N LEU A 176 -17.36 -0.01 -6.10
CA LEU A 176 -17.20 -1.25 -5.36
C LEU A 176 -18.56 -1.67 -4.79
N SER A 177 -18.92 -2.94 -4.95
CA SER A 177 -20.17 -3.49 -4.43
C SER A 177 -19.93 -4.87 -3.84
N LYS A 178 -20.34 -5.08 -2.58
CA LYS A 178 -20.31 -6.41 -1.95
C LYS A 178 -21.52 -7.22 -2.44
N ARG A 179 -21.27 -8.42 -2.94
CA ARG A 179 -22.31 -9.34 -3.37
C ARG A 179 -22.97 -9.95 -2.13
N VAL A 180 -24.30 -9.92 -2.10
CA VAL A 180 -25.07 -10.63 -1.08
C VAL A 180 -25.24 -12.07 -1.58
N SER A 181 -24.71 -13.03 -0.83
CA SER A 181 -25.00 -14.44 -1.05
C SER A 181 -26.33 -14.74 -0.35
N PHE A 182 -27.35 -15.14 -1.11
CA PHE A 182 -28.56 -15.77 -0.58
C PHE A 182 -28.31 -17.26 -0.37
#